data_AF-A0A6G6X7G7-F1
#
_entry.id   AF-A0A6G6X7G7-F1
#
_cell.length_a   1.000
_cell.length_b   1.000
_cell.length_c   1.000
_cell.angle_alpha   90.00
_cell.angle_beta   90.00
_cell.angle_gamma   90.00
#
_symmetry.space_group_name_H-M   'P 1'
#
loop_
_entity.id
_entity.type
_entity.pdbx_description
1 polymer ?
#
loop_
_entity_poly.entity_id
_entity_poly.type
_entity_poly.pdbx_seq_one_letter_code
_entity_poly.pdbx_strand_id
1 'polypeptide(L)'
;MRKFLFGTVVLALLVAIAFQTGLARPLVKWRVETALLDPGVGPKRADCMADRMVDRLSVWQLYKLRQGMATLEGEAEKATGLGDLIKRLRRVGDGESVAVVTTSAGLCAIGIG
;
A
#
# COMPACT_ATOMS: atom_id res chain seq x y z
N MET A 1 -18.19 32.74 6.62
CA MET A 1 -17.20 32.34 5.59
C MET A 1 -15.77 32.30 6.12
N ARG A 2 -15.22 33.35 6.77
CA ARG A 2 -13.85 33.34 7.38
C ARG A 2 -13.57 32.19 8.36
N LYS A 3 -14.57 31.77 9.14
CA LYS A 3 -14.45 30.66 10.12
C LYS A 3 -14.27 29.29 9.44
N PHE A 4 -14.94 29.09 8.30
CA PHE A 4 -14.79 27.89 7.48
C PHE A 4 -13.45 27.87 6.75
N LEU A 5 -12.97 29.04 6.28
CA LEU A 5 -11.64 29.19 5.69
C LEU A 5 -10.51 28.91 6.70
N PHE A 6 -10.65 29.38 7.95
CA PHE A 6 -9.71 29.04 9.00
C PHE A 6 -9.74 27.55 9.33
N GLY A 7 -10.92 26.94 9.41
CA GLY A 7 -11.07 25.51 9.62
C GLY A 7 -10.41 24.66 8.53
N THR A 8 -10.62 25.01 7.25
CA THR A 8 -9.98 24.30 6.13
C THR A 8 -8.48 24.51 6.08
N VAL A 9 -7.98 25.71 6.37
CA VAL A 9 -6.52 25.99 6.42
C VAL A 9 -5.86 25.23 7.56
N VAL A 10 -6.45 25.19 8.76
CA VAL A 10 -5.93 24.43 9.90
C VAL A 10 -5.95 22.93 9.60
N LEU A 11 -7.02 22.41 8.99
CA LEU A 11 -7.10 21.01 8.59
C LEU A 11 -6.03 20.65 7.54
N ALA A 12 -5.83 21.49 6.53
CA ALA A 12 -4.80 21.28 5.52
C ALA A 12 -3.39 21.29 6.13
N LEU A 13 -3.12 22.18 7.09
CA LEU A 13 -1.86 22.24 7.83
C LEU A 13 -1.62 20.98 8.66
N LEU A 14 -2.64 20.48 9.37
CA LEU A 14 -2.53 19.25 10.15
C LEU A 14 -2.26 18.03 9.26
N VAL A 15 -2.89 17.95 8.09
CA VAL A 15 -2.62 16.89 7.10
C VAL A 15 -1.18 17.00 6.61
N ALA A 16 -0.72 18.18 6.22
CA ALA A 16 0.65 18.39 5.75
C ALA A 16 1.69 17.99 6.82
N ILE A 17 1.48 18.38 8.08
CA ILE A 17 2.36 18.02 9.21
C ILE A 17 2.35 16.49 9.44
N ALA A 18 1.19 15.84 9.39
CA ALA A 18 1.10 14.39 9.57
C ALA A 18 1.84 13.61 8.46
N PHE A 19 1.83 14.13 7.22
CA PHE A 19 2.63 13.60 6.12
C PHE A 19 4.13 13.85 6.33
N GLN A 20 4.53 15.05 6.76
CA GLN A 20 5.94 15.43 6.92
C GLN A 20 6.62 14.72 8.10
N THR A 21 5.89 14.53 9.19
CA THR A 21 6.40 13.94 10.45
C THR A 21 6.47 12.41 10.41
N GLY A 22 5.91 11.78 9.39
CA GLY A 22 5.87 10.32 9.30
C GLY A 22 5.00 9.64 10.37
N LEU A 23 4.20 10.40 11.13
CA LEU A 23 3.25 9.87 12.12
C LEU A 23 2.24 8.89 11.51
N ALA A 24 1.95 9.03 10.22
CA ALA A 24 1.11 8.09 9.49
C ALA A 24 1.82 6.78 9.10
N ARG A 25 3.16 6.73 9.09
CA ARG A 25 3.94 5.56 8.62
C ARG A 25 3.60 4.26 9.37
N PRO A 26 3.58 4.19 10.71
CA PRO A 26 3.27 2.94 11.42
C PRO A 26 1.84 2.46 11.14
N LEU A 27 0.88 3.38 11.01
CA LEU A 27 -0.51 3.05 10.66
C LEU A 27 -0.62 2.53 9.23
N VAL A 28 0.07 3.16 8.28
CA VAL A 28 0.09 2.73 6.88
C VAL A 28 0.79 1.37 6.76
N LYS A 29 1.90 1.15 7.47
CA LYS A 29 2.61 -0.14 7.53
C LYS A 29 1.67 -1.23 8.00
N TRP A 30 1.04 -1.04 9.16
CA TRP A 30 0.11 -2.01 9.73
C TRP A 30 -1.04 -2.34 8.77
N ARG A 31 -1.55 -1.33 8.06
CA ARG A 31 -2.60 -1.55 7.06
C ARG A 31 -2.12 -2.35 5.85
N VAL A 32 -0.91 -2.09 5.36
CA VAL A 32 -0.29 -2.84 4.26
C VAL A 32 0.00 -4.28 4.67
N GLU A 33 0.58 -4.48 5.85
CA GLU A 33 0.86 -5.80 6.42
C GLU A 33 -0.43 -6.64 6.52
N THR A 34 -1.50 -6.07 7.09
CA THR A 34 -2.80 -6.75 7.19
C THR A 34 -3.33 -7.16 5.81
N ALA A 35 -3.22 -6.26 4.82
CA ALA A 35 -3.64 -6.56 3.45
C ALA A 35 -2.80 -7.65 2.76
N LEU A 36 -1.58 -7.93 3.24
CA LEU A 36 -0.74 -9.03 2.78
C LEU A 36 -1.07 -10.34 3.52
N LEU A 37 -1.45 -10.26 4.80
CA LEU A 37 -1.88 -11.42 5.59
C LEU A 37 -3.18 -12.03 5.07
N ASP A 38 -4.17 -11.21 4.71
CA ASP A 38 -5.49 -11.64 4.20
C ASP A 38 -5.43 -12.62 3.00
N PRO A 39 -4.58 -12.40 1.97
CA PRO A 39 -4.39 -13.36 0.88
C PRO A 39 -3.47 -14.54 1.23
N GLY A 40 -2.89 -14.59 2.44
CA GLY A 40 -2.12 -15.73 2.94
C GLY A 40 -0.59 -15.56 2.91
N VAL A 41 -0.07 -14.33 2.80
CA VAL A 41 1.37 -14.10 2.97
C VAL A 41 1.72 -14.37 4.44
N GLY A 42 2.76 -15.18 4.68
CA GLY A 42 3.19 -15.49 6.06
C GLY A 42 3.66 -14.22 6.81
N PRO A 43 3.43 -14.14 8.14
CA PRO A 43 3.59 -12.90 8.91
C PRO A 43 4.97 -12.26 8.80
N LYS A 44 6.05 -13.06 8.87
CA LYS A 44 7.43 -12.56 8.71
C LYS A 44 7.68 -11.93 7.33
N ARG A 45 7.08 -12.48 6.28
CA ARG A 45 7.21 -11.93 4.91
C ARG A 45 6.33 -10.71 4.74
N ALA A 46 5.13 -10.72 5.32
CA ALA A 46 4.21 -9.58 5.29
C ALA A 46 4.83 -8.34 5.95
N ASP A 47 5.45 -8.51 7.13
CA ASP A 47 6.13 -7.43 7.86
C ASP A 47 7.31 -6.85 7.04
N CYS A 48 8.20 -7.72 6.55
CA CYS A 48 9.32 -7.35 5.68
C CYS A 48 8.87 -6.59 4.41
N MET A 49 7.83 -7.09 3.75
CA MET A 49 7.28 -6.44 2.56
C MET A 49 6.63 -5.10 2.92
N ALA A 50 5.90 -5.02 4.02
CA ALA A 50 5.23 -3.80 4.46
C ALA A 50 6.25 -2.69 4.77
N ASP A 51 7.35 -3.00 5.47
CA ASP A 51 8.43 -2.05 5.75
C ASP A 51 9.03 -1.48 4.46
N ARG A 52 9.45 -2.35 3.53
CA ARG A 52 10.03 -1.88 2.27
C ARG A 52 9.03 -1.08 1.42
N MET A 53 7.75 -1.44 1.46
CA MET A 53 6.71 -0.72 0.73
C MET A 53 6.47 0.68 1.29
N VAL A 54 6.38 0.86 2.62
CA VAL A 54 6.18 2.19 3.22
C VAL A 54 7.43 3.07 3.17
N ASP A 55 8.61 2.47 3.07
CA ASP A 55 9.87 3.19 2.92
C ASP A 55 10.11 3.70 1.50
N ARG A 56 9.60 2.98 0.50
CA ARG A 56 9.85 3.28 -0.92
C ARG A 56 8.68 3.93 -1.63
N LEU A 57 7.44 3.66 -1.21
CA LEU A 57 6.24 4.18 -1.86
C LEU A 57 5.62 5.31 -1.04
N SER A 58 5.15 6.33 -1.75
CA SER A 58 4.27 7.34 -1.17
C SER A 58 2.92 6.74 -0.80
N VAL A 59 2.21 7.38 0.15
CA VAL A 59 0.85 6.98 0.54
C VAL A 59 -0.10 6.96 -0.67
N TRP A 60 0.11 7.85 -1.64
CA TRP A 60 -0.68 7.90 -2.87
C TRP A 60 -0.44 6.70 -3.77
N GLN A 61 0.81 6.26 -3.92
CA GLN A 61 1.17 5.04 -4.65
C GLN A 61 0.60 3.79 -3.96
N LEU A 62 0.70 3.70 -2.63
CA LEU A 62 0.07 2.62 -1.85
C LEU A 62 -1.45 2.60 -2.03
N TYR A 63 -2.08 3.77 -2.05
CA TYR A 63 -3.51 3.89 -2.31
C TYR A 63 -3.89 3.38 -3.70
N LYS A 64 -3.17 3.80 -4.76
CA LYS A 64 -3.37 3.32 -6.13
C LYS A 64 -3.15 1.82 -6.26
N LEU A 65 -2.10 1.30 -5.62
CA LEU A 65 -1.78 -0.12 -5.61
C LEU A 65 -2.91 -0.93 -4.98
N ARG A 66 -3.39 -0.50 -3.81
CA ARG A 66 -4.56 -1.11 -3.16
C ARG A 66 -5.80 -1.05 -4.06
N GLN A 67 -6.05 0.09 -4.69
CA GLN A 67 -7.21 0.27 -5.56
C GLN A 67 -7.14 -0.59 -6.83
N GLY A 68 -5.97 -0.69 -7.46
CA GLY A 68 -5.77 -1.51 -8.66
C GLY A 68 -5.78 -3.02 -8.38
N MET A 69 -5.41 -3.42 -7.16
CA MET A 69 -5.46 -4.81 -6.67
C MET A 69 -6.81 -5.21 -6.08
N ALA A 70 -7.73 -4.25 -5.88
CA ALA A 70 -9.05 -4.52 -5.35
C ALA A 70 -9.83 -5.48 -6.26
N THR A 71 -10.65 -6.32 -5.64
CA THR A 71 -11.58 -7.21 -6.33
C THR A 71 -12.66 -6.42 -7.04
N LEU A 72 -12.90 -6.72 -8.32
CA LEU A 72 -14.06 -6.20 -9.05
C LEU A 72 -15.22 -7.19 -9.04
N GLU A 73 -16.41 -6.69 -9.36
CA GLU A 73 -17.60 -7.51 -9.54
C GLU A 73 -17.35 -8.61 -10.58
N GLY A 74 -17.54 -9.86 -10.17
CA GLY A 74 -17.28 -11.05 -10.97
C GLY A 74 -15.87 -11.65 -10.83
N GLU A 75 -14.95 -11.00 -10.10
CA GLU A 75 -13.64 -11.59 -9.75
C GLU A 75 -13.73 -12.34 -8.41
N ALA A 76 -12.97 -13.44 -8.27
CA ALA A 76 -12.92 -14.18 -7.00
C ALA A 76 -12.35 -13.29 -5.89
N GLU A 77 -12.90 -13.40 -4.67
CA GLU A 77 -12.51 -12.59 -3.52
C GLU A 77 -10.99 -12.66 -3.24
N LYS A 78 -10.42 -13.84 -3.48
CA LYS A 78 -8.98 -14.08 -3.48
C LYS A 78 -8.52 -14.40 -4.89
N ALA A 79 -7.32 -13.92 -5.25
CA ALA A 79 -6.72 -14.28 -6.51
C ALA A 79 -6.46 -15.79 -6.53
N THR A 80 -7.11 -16.50 -7.45
CA THR A 80 -7.12 -17.97 -7.49
C THR A 80 -5.83 -18.56 -8.08
N GLY A 81 -4.96 -17.72 -8.64
CA GLY A 81 -3.67 -18.14 -9.18
C GLY A 81 -2.77 -16.99 -9.61
N LEU A 82 -1.54 -17.33 -10.02
CA LEU A 82 -0.50 -16.39 -10.44
C LEU A 82 -0.92 -15.51 -11.62
N GLY A 83 -1.69 -16.06 -12.58
CA GLY A 83 -2.22 -15.29 -13.70
C GLY A 83 -3.21 -14.20 -13.27
N ASP A 84 -4.07 -14.48 -12.29
CA ASP A 84 -5.03 -13.50 -11.76
C ASP A 84 -4.31 -12.41 -10.94
N LEU A 85 -3.31 -12.80 -10.15
CA LEU A 85 -2.42 -11.86 -9.46
C LEU A 85 -1.73 -10.91 -10.45
N ILE A 86 -1.12 -11.44 -11.52
CA ILE A 86 -0.44 -10.63 -12.54
C ILE A 86 -1.43 -9.72 -13.27
N LYS A 87 -2.65 -10.22 -13.57
CA LYS A 87 -3.70 -9.42 -14.21
C LYS A 87 -4.10 -8.22 -13.35
N ARG A 88 -4.32 -8.43 -12.04
CA ARG A 88 -4.61 -7.36 -11.08
C ARG A 88 -3.43 -6.41 -10.90
N LEU A 89 -2.21 -6.93 -10.81
CA LEU A 89 -1.00 -6.13 -10.67
C LEU A 89 -0.77 -5.23 -11.89
N ARG A 90 -1.06 -5.73 -13.10
CA ARG A 90 -0.98 -4.96 -14.35
C ARG A 90 -2.01 -3.82 -14.40
N ARG A 91 -3.18 -4.01 -13.77
CA ARG A 91 -4.24 -2.99 -13.67
C ARG A 91 -3.82 -1.78 -12.83
N VAL A 92 -2.91 -1.95 -11.86
CA VAL A 92 -2.41 -0.86 -11.02
C VAL A 92 -1.81 0.29 -11.85
N GLY A 93 -1.19 -0.01 -12.99
CA GLY A 93 -0.71 0.99 -13.95
C GLY A 93 0.43 1.90 -13.43
N ASP A 94 0.98 1.60 -12.26
CA ASP A 94 2.06 2.35 -11.61
C ASP A 94 3.32 1.49 -11.59
N GLY A 95 4.21 1.73 -12.55
CA GLY A 95 5.41 0.89 -12.77
C GLY A 95 6.35 0.84 -11.56
N GLU A 96 6.43 1.92 -10.79
CA GLU A 96 7.24 1.99 -9.58
C GLU A 96 6.63 1.12 -8.47
N SER A 97 5.32 1.22 -8.25
CA SER A 97 4.60 0.41 -7.28
C SER A 97 4.73 -1.09 -7.57
N VAL A 98 4.60 -1.47 -8.85
CA VAL A 98 4.78 -2.85 -9.30
C VAL A 98 6.23 -3.31 -9.09
N ALA A 99 7.21 -2.48 -9.42
CA ALA A 99 8.62 -2.79 -9.20
C ALA A 99 8.94 -2.97 -7.71
N VAL A 100 8.47 -2.08 -6.84
CA VAL A 100 8.70 -2.18 -5.39
C VAL A 100 8.04 -3.42 -4.80
N VAL A 101 6.80 -3.74 -5.19
CA VAL A 101 6.12 -4.95 -4.68
C VAL A 101 6.85 -6.21 -5.13
N THR A 102 7.19 -6.32 -6.42
CA THR A 102 7.84 -7.51 -6.97
C THR A 102 9.25 -7.71 -6.40
N THR A 103 10.04 -6.64 -6.29
CA THR A 103 11.37 -6.69 -5.67
C THR A 103 11.30 -6.97 -4.18
N SER A 104 10.38 -6.35 -3.44
CA SER A 104 10.17 -6.64 -2.01
C SER A 104 9.72 -8.07 -1.79
N ALA A 105 8.80 -8.58 -2.61
CA ALA A 105 8.36 -9.98 -2.55
C ALA A 105 9.53 -10.94 -2.80
N GLY A 106 10.37 -10.66 -3.81
CA GLY A 106 11.57 -11.44 -4.10
C GLY A 106 12.57 -11.43 -2.95
N LEU A 107 12.97 -10.26 -2.47
CA LEU A 107 13.96 -10.07 -1.40
C LEU A 107 13.48 -10.65 -0.07
N CYS A 108 12.22 -10.42 0.31
CA CYS A 108 11.63 -10.94 1.54
C CYS A 108 11.38 -12.45 1.48
N ALA A 109 11.17 -13.03 0.29
CA ALA A 109 11.04 -14.48 0.12
C ALA A 109 12.37 -15.21 0.39
N ILE A 110 13.49 -14.58 0.04
CA ILE A 110 14.85 -15.12 0.27
C ILE A 110 15.50 -14.62 1.56
N GLY A 111 14.81 -13.79 2.35
CA GLY A 111 15.24 -13.35 3.68
C GLY A 111 16.28 -12.23 3.70
N ILE A 112 16.41 -11.45 2.62
CA ILE A 112 17.38 -10.35 2.48
C ILE A 112 16.64 -8.98 2.50
N GLY A 113 15.40 -9.00 2.95
CA GLY A 113 14.48 -7.87 2.96
C GLY A 113 14.36 -7.19 4.31
#